data_AF-A0A2S5LCL0-F1
#
_entry.id   AF-A0A2S5LCL0-F1
#
_cell.length_a   1.000
_cell.length_b   1.000
_cell.length_c   1.000
_cell.angle_alpha   90.00
_cell.angle_beta   90.00
_cell.angle_gamma   90.00
#
_symmetry.space_group_name_H-M   'P 1'
#
loop_
_entity.id
_entity.type
_entity.pdbx_description
1 polymer ?
#
loop_
_entity_poly.entity_id
_entity_poly.type
_entity_poly.pdbx_seq_one_letter_code
_entity_poly.pdbx_strand_id
1 'polypeptide(L)'
;MLGASVYAVAVLWLAGGRAKADTFEAFLQGLWPSAQAAGVSRETFDAAIAGLAPDPSVSAKPRAQSEFTISIPAYLAGSVTNGRVARGRAVAAELAGPLGRAQSRHGVPSEIVVAILGVESNFGTAAGGSDALRVLASLA
;
A
#
# COMPACT_ATOMS: atom_id res chain seq x y z
N MET A 1 -44.06 19.17 41.53
CA MET A 1 -44.43 18.45 40.30
C MET A 1 -43.87 19.23 39.12
N LEU A 2 -43.04 18.57 38.30
CA LEU A 2 -42.73 18.81 36.87
C LEU A 2 -42.15 20.19 36.46
N GLY A 3 -41.11 20.31 35.63
CA GLY A 3 -40.29 19.33 34.91
C GLY A 3 -39.19 20.07 34.14
N ALA A 4 -37.96 19.58 34.21
CA ALA A 4 -36.82 20.13 33.46
C ALA A 4 -36.89 19.66 32.01
N SER A 5 -36.89 20.60 31.07
CA SER A 5 -36.82 20.34 29.63
C SER A 5 -35.36 20.17 29.21
N VAL A 6 -34.96 18.93 28.93
CA VAL A 6 -33.72 18.63 28.20
C VAL A 6 -34.13 18.23 26.80
N TYR A 7 -33.83 19.07 25.80
CA TYR A 7 -33.95 18.70 24.40
C TYR A 7 -32.89 17.63 24.09
N ALA A 8 -33.35 16.43 23.80
CA ALA A 8 -32.53 15.35 23.29
C ALA A 8 -32.03 15.71 21.89
N VAL A 9 -30.71 15.82 21.73
CA VAL A 9 -30.07 15.79 20.41
C VAL A 9 -30.17 14.34 19.91
N ALA A 10 -31.06 14.10 18.95
CA ALA A 10 -31.09 12.87 18.20
C ALA A 10 -29.87 12.82 17.27
N VAL A 11 -28.80 12.15 17.71
CA VAL A 11 -27.73 11.73 16.79
C VAL A 11 -28.29 10.55 16.01
N LEU A 12 -28.77 10.84 14.80
CA LEU A 12 -29.09 9.83 13.80
C LEU A 12 -27.77 9.21 13.33
N TRP A 13 -27.31 8.16 14.02
CA TRP A 13 -26.31 7.27 13.47
C TRP A 13 -26.96 6.56 12.27
N LEU A 14 -26.71 7.07 11.08
CA LEU A 14 -26.83 6.30 9.85
C LEU A 14 -25.90 5.10 10.00
N ALA A 15 -26.48 3.97 10.42
CA ALA A 15 -25.89 2.66 10.23
C ALA A 15 -25.72 2.48 8.72
N GLY A 16 -24.55 2.89 8.20
CA GLY A 16 -24.08 2.47 6.90
C GLY A 16 -23.98 0.96 6.93
N GLY A 17 -24.99 0.28 6.38
CA GLY A 17 -24.97 -1.16 6.21
C GLY A 17 -23.73 -1.54 5.42
N ARG A 18 -22.81 -2.28 6.06
CA ARG A 18 -21.85 -3.08 5.30
C ARG A 18 -22.66 -4.12 4.56
N ALA A 19 -23.04 -3.84 3.31
CA ALA A 19 -23.49 -4.88 2.42
C ALA A 19 -22.34 -5.89 2.33
N LYS A 20 -22.53 -7.08 2.91
CA LYS A 20 -21.64 -8.20 2.67
C LYS A 20 -21.84 -8.55 1.21
N ALA A 21 -20.85 -8.26 0.37
CA ALA A 21 -20.93 -8.67 -1.01
C ALA A 21 -20.91 -10.20 -1.05
N ASP A 22 -22.01 -10.81 -1.52
CA ASP A 22 -22.12 -12.27 -1.59
C ASP A 22 -21.18 -12.87 -2.66
N THR A 23 -20.59 -12.03 -3.52
CA THR A 23 -19.59 -12.42 -4.52
C THR A 23 -18.46 -11.38 -4.66
N PHE A 24 -17.29 -11.80 -5.13
CA PHE A 24 -16.17 -10.91 -5.42
C PHE A 24 -16.51 -9.84 -6.47
N GLU A 25 -17.29 -10.20 -7.50
CA GLU A 25 -17.76 -9.24 -8.50
C GLU A 25 -18.68 -8.18 -7.87
N ALA A 26 -19.62 -8.59 -7.01
CA ALA A 26 -20.47 -7.64 -6.29
C ALA A 26 -19.66 -6.72 -5.37
N PHE A 27 -18.57 -7.23 -4.78
CA PHE A 27 -17.64 -6.41 -4.01
C PHE A 27 -16.97 -5.37 -4.89
N LEU A 28 -16.38 -5.77 -6.03
CA LEU A 28 -15.74 -4.87 -6.98
C LEU A 28 -16.71 -3.78 -7.46
N GLN A 29 -17.91 -4.17 -7.91
CA GLN A 29 -18.94 -3.21 -8.35
C GLN A 29 -19.39 -2.28 -7.22
N GLY A 30 -19.43 -2.79 -5.97
CA GLY A 30 -19.73 -2.00 -4.78
C GLY A 30 -18.73 -0.87 -4.49
N LEU A 31 -17.53 -0.90 -5.09
CA LEU A 31 -16.53 0.18 -4.97
C LEU A 31 -16.85 1.40 -5.84
N TRP A 32 -17.77 1.28 -6.81
CA TRP A 32 -18.07 2.33 -7.77
C TRP A 32 -18.42 3.68 -7.12
N PRO A 33 -19.32 3.77 -6.12
CA PRO A 33 -19.68 5.05 -5.51
C PRO A 33 -18.46 5.78 -4.90
N SER A 34 -17.54 5.04 -4.28
CA SER A 34 -16.32 5.59 -3.70
C SER A 34 -15.31 5.99 -4.78
N ALA A 35 -15.13 5.18 -5.82
CA ALA A 35 -14.26 5.50 -6.95
C ALA A 35 -14.74 6.75 -7.70
N GLN A 36 -16.05 6.85 -7.93
CA GLN A 36 -16.69 8.02 -8.54
C GLN A 36 -16.48 9.28 -7.70
N ALA A 37 -16.68 9.20 -6.38
CA ALA A 37 -16.45 10.33 -5.47
C ALA A 37 -14.98 10.78 -5.45
N ALA A 38 -14.05 9.87 -5.73
CA ALA A 38 -12.62 10.18 -5.89
C ALA A 38 -12.24 10.72 -7.29
N GLY A 39 -13.21 10.86 -8.21
CA GLY A 39 -12.99 11.40 -9.55
C GLY A 39 -12.54 10.38 -10.60
N VAL A 40 -12.65 9.08 -10.32
CA VAL A 40 -12.35 8.03 -11.30
C VAL A 40 -13.48 7.98 -12.34
N SER A 41 -13.11 8.00 -13.64
CA SER A 41 -14.09 7.86 -14.72
C SER A 41 -14.69 6.45 -14.73
N ARG A 42 -15.93 6.33 -15.21
CA ARG A 42 -16.58 5.02 -15.32
C ARG A 42 -15.79 4.07 -16.21
N GLU A 43 -15.28 4.57 -17.33
CA GLU A 43 -14.45 3.82 -18.27
C GLU A 43 -13.17 3.28 -17.61
N THR A 44 -12.44 4.12 -16.88
CA THR A 44 -11.22 3.69 -16.16
C THR A 44 -11.55 2.65 -15.09
N PHE A 45 -12.66 2.83 -14.36
CA PHE A 45 -13.09 1.88 -13.35
C PHE A 45 -13.43 0.51 -13.95
N ASP A 46 -14.30 0.48 -14.96
CA ASP A 46 -14.73 -0.76 -15.61
C ASP A 46 -13.53 -1.49 -16.23
N ALA A 47 -12.62 -0.76 -16.89
CA ALA A 47 -11.39 -1.32 -17.45
C ALA A 47 -10.46 -1.90 -16.38
N ALA A 48 -10.36 -1.24 -15.22
CA ALA A 48 -9.48 -1.66 -14.13
C ALA A 48 -9.98 -2.94 -13.42
N ILE A 49 -11.30 -3.16 -13.35
CA ILE A 49 -11.88 -4.34 -12.69
C ILE A 49 -12.21 -5.48 -13.66
N ALA A 50 -12.17 -5.23 -14.96
CA ALA A 50 -12.51 -6.22 -15.97
C ALA A 50 -11.65 -7.49 -15.85
N GLY A 51 -12.30 -8.63 -15.65
CA GLY A 51 -11.63 -9.94 -15.57
C GLY A 51 -10.80 -10.16 -14.31
N LEU A 52 -10.89 -9.27 -13.30
CA LEU A 52 -10.25 -9.50 -12.01
C LEU A 52 -10.89 -10.70 -11.32
N ALA A 53 -10.04 -11.62 -10.88
CA ALA A 53 -10.42 -12.74 -10.04
C ALA A 53 -9.62 -12.70 -8.74
N PRO A 54 -10.15 -13.24 -7.63
CA PRO A 54 -9.41 -13.33 -6.38
C PRO A 54 -8.03 -13.99 -6.59
N ASP A 55 -7.03 -13.54 -5.85
CA ASP A 55 -5.75 -14.21 -5.76
C ASP A 55 -5.71 -15.11 -4.51
N PRO A 56 -5.85 -16.44 -4.67
CA PRO A 56 -5.86 -17.35 -3.52
C PRO A 56 -4.52 -17.42 -2.80
N SER A 57 -3.42 -16.98 -3.43
CA SER A 57 -2.11 -16.93 -2.76
C SER A 57 -2.05 -15.84 -1.69
N VAL A 58 -2.88 -14.80 -1.79
CA VAL A 58 -2.90 -13.67 -0.85
C VAL A 58 -3.42 -14.09 0.52
N SER A 59 -4.48 -14.91 0.57
CA SER A 59 -5.02 -15.46 1.82
C SER A 59 -4.15 -16.57 2.42
N ALA A 60 -3.33 -17.24 1.59
CA ALA A 60 -2.41 -18.29 2.01
C ALA A 60 -1.08 -17.77 2.59
N LYS A 61 -0.76 -16.48 2.42
CA LYS A 61 0.47 -15.90 2.95
C LYS A 61 0.47 -15.96 4.49
N PRO A 62 1.51 -16.53 5.13
CA PRO A 62 1.62 -16.57 6.58
C PRO A 62 1.52 -15.15 7.15
N ARG A 63 0.73 -14.96 8.21
CA ARG A 63 0.71 -13.70 8.97
C ARG A 63 2.02 -13.43 9.74
N ALA A 64 2.92 -14.42 9.77
CA ALA A 64 4.23 -14.27 10.35
C ALA A 64 5.15 -13.51 9.39
N GLN A 65 5.64 -12.33 9.82
CA GLN A 65 6.64 -11.56 9.10
C GLN A 65 8.02 -12.16 9.40
N SER A 66 8.69 -12.67 8.37
CA SER A 66 9.95 -13.43 8.50
C SER A 66 11.06 -12.58 9.14
N GLU A 67 10.98 -11.26 9.01
CA GLU A 67 11.89 -10.27 9.54
C GLU A 67 11.97 -10.29 11.07
N PHE A 68 10.90 -10.72 11.76
CA PHE A 68 10.89 -10.88 13.22
C PHE A 68 11.39 -12.26 13.69
N THR A 69 11.70 -13.15 12.77
CA THR A 69 12.14 -14.53 13.08
C THR A 69 13.63 -14.76 12.79
N ILE A 70 14.29 -13.81 12.14
CA ILE A 70 15.73 -13.85 11.84
C ILE A 70 16.53 -13.00 12.83
N SER A 71 17.77 -13.41 13.12
CA SER A 71 18.66 -12.62 13.97
C SER A 71 19.13 -11.34 13.24
N ILE A 72 19.38 -10.27 13.99
CA ILE A 72 19.92 -9.01 13.44
C ILE A 72 21.21 -9.23 12.62
N PRO A 73 22.21 -10.00 13.09
CA PRO A 73 23.40 -10.26 12.29
C PRO A 73 23.09 -10.97 10.96
N ALA A 74 22.18 -11.95 10.97
CA ALA A 74 21.79 -12.67 9.76
C ALA A 74 21.06 -11.75 8.77
N TYR A 75 20.17 -10.88 9.25
CA TYR A 75 19.50 -9.87 8.43
C TYR A 75 20.50 -8.91 7.77
N LEU A 76 21.44 -8.37 8.56
CA LEU A 76 22.46 -7.45 8.05
C LEU A 76 23.36 -8.13 7.01
N ALA A 77 23.75 -9.38 7.22
CA ALA A 77 24.56 -10.15 6.27
C ALA A 77 23.86 -10.33 4.91
N GLY A 78 22.53 -10.49 4.90
CA GLY A 78 21.74 -10.57 3.66
C GLY A 78 21.46 -9.21 3.02
N SER A 79 21.30 -8.16 3.83
CA SER A 79 20.90 -6.83 3.36
C SER A 79 22.06 -5.95 2.92
N VAL A 80 23.24 -6.08 3.56
CA VAL A 80 24.42 -5.24 3.35
C VAL A 80 25.54 -6.07 2.71
N THR A 81 25.38 -6.36 1.42
CA THR A 81 26.38 -7.08 0.62
C THR A 81 27.23 -6.11 -0.18
N ASN A 82 28.46 -6.50 -0.52
CA ASN A 82 29.35 -5.70 -1.38
C ASN A 82 28.69 -5.32 -2.72
N GLY A 83 27.92 -6.24 -3.31
CA GLY A 83 27.18 -5.98 -4.54
C GLY A 83 26.09 -4.92 -4.37
N ARG A 84 25.30 -4.98 -3.29
CA ARG A 84 24.28 -3.96 -2.99
C ARG A 84 24.90 -2.60 -2.69
N VAL A 85 26.03 -2.56 -1.98
CA VAL A 85 26.76 -1.30 -1.72
C VAL A 85 27.29 -0.69 -3.02
N ALA A 86 27.90 -1.51 -3.89
CA ALA A 86 28.39 -1.04 -5.19
C ALA A 86 27.24 -0.50 -6.08
N ARG A 87 26.11 -1.23 -6.15
CA ARG A 87 24.94 -0.76 -6.90
C ARG A 87 24.34 0.50 -6.29
N GLY A 88 24.24 0.59 -4.97
CA GLY A 88 23.75 1.78 -4.27
C GLY A 88 24.55 3.03 -4.59
N ARG A 89 25.89 2.92 -4.65
CA ARG A 89 26.75 4.02 -5.10
C ARG A 89 26.48 4.44 -6.55
N ALA A 90 26.29 3.47 -7.45
CA ALA A 90 25.94 3.76 -8.84
C ALA A 90 24.56 4.45 -8.96
N VAL A 91 23.55 3.99 -8.21
CA VAL A 91 22.22 4.62 -8.17
C VAL A 91 22.28 6.03 -7.60
N ALA A 92 23.07 6.25 -6.55
CA ALA A 92 23.26 7.58 -5.97
C ALA A 92 23.86 8.57 -6.98
N ALA A 93 24.81 8.11 -7.80
CA ALA A 93 25.38 8.92 -8.88
C ALA A 93 24.36 9.16 -10.02
N GLU A 94 23.63 8.13 -10.43
CA GLU A 94 22.59 8.20 -11.46
C GLU A 94 21.47 9.18 -11.08
N LEU A 95 21.05 9.17 -9.82
CA LEU A 95 19.96 9.99 -9.29
C LEU A 95 20.43 11.26 -8.57
N ALA A 96 21.69 11.68 -8.74
CA ALA A 96 22.27 12.79 -7.97
C ALA A 96 21.44 14.08 -8.02
N GLY A 97 20.91 14.43 -9.20
CA GLY A 97 20.05 15.61 -9.36
C GLY A 97 18.72 15.51 -8.58
N PRO A 98 17.89 14.49 -8.86
CA PRO A 98 16.67 14.24 -8.09
C PRO A 98 16.89 14.10 -6.58
N LEU A 99 17.93 13.39 -6.16
CA LEU A 99 18.27 13.20 -4.74
C LEU A 99 18.66 14.52 -4.08
N GLY A 100 19.50 15.33 -4.73
CA GLY A 100 19.85 16.66 -4.23
C GLY A 100 18.63 17.56 -4.04
N ARG A 101 17.69 17.57 -5.01
CA ARG A 101 16.43 18.32 -4.88
C ARG A 101 15.56 17.80 -3.73
N ALA A 102 15.44 16.48 -3.59
CA ALA A 102 14.67 15.87 -2.51
C ALA A 102 15.28 16.21 -1.15
N GLN A 103 16.60 16.14 -1.02
CA GLN A 103 17.33 16.50 0.19
C GLN A 103 17.15 17.99 0.53
N SER A 104 17.28 18.90 -0.44
CA SER A 104 17.06 20.33 -0.20
C SER A 104 15.62 20.65 0.22
N ARG A 105 14.63 19.94 -0.35
CA ARG A 105 13.21 20.18 -0.07
C ARG A 105 12.76 19.56 1.25
N HIS A 106 13.28 18.40 1.60
CA HIS A 106 12.76 17.56 2.69
C HIS A 106 13.73 17.37 3.85
N GLY A 107 15.00 17.77 3.72
CA GLY A 107 16.03 17.59 4.75
C GLY A 107 16.50 16.15 4.95
N VAL A 108 16.02 15.21 4.13
CA VAL A 108 16.42 13.79 4.20
C VAL A 108 17.72 13.59 3.42
N PRO A 109 18.80 13.09 4.05
CA PRO A 109 20.05 12.81 3.34
C PRO A 109 19.85 11.82 2.20
N SER A 110 20.51 12.09 1.07
CA SER A 110 20.36 11.31 -0.17
C SER A 110 20.67 9.83 0.03
N GLU A 111 21.66 9.51 0.86
CA GLU A 111 22.06 8.14 1.21
C GLU A 111 20.96 7.34 1.92
N ILE A 112 20.09 8.01 2.69
CA ILE A 112 18.95 7.35 3.36
C ILE A 112 17.91 6.94 2.32
N VAL A 113 17.61 7.82 1.37
CA VAL A 113 16.68 7.51 0.27
C VAL A 113 17.21 6.34 -0.56
N VAL A 114 18.50 6.35 -0.88
CA VAL A 114 19.15 5.27 -1.63
C VAL A 114 19.13 3.95 -0.85
N ALA A 115 19.36 3.99 0.47
CA ALA A 115 19.29 2.80 1.32
C ALA A 115 17.88 2.18 1.31
N ILE A 116 16.83 2.99 1.42
CA ILE A 116 15.43 2.54 1.34
C ILE A 116 15.16 1.88 -0.02
N LEU A 117 15.54 2.52 -1.13
CA LEU A 117 15.37 1.94 -2.47
C LEU A 117 16.08 0.57 -2.60
N GLY A 118 17.25 0.43 -1.98
CA GLY A 118 18.01 -0.82 -1.97
C GLY A 118 17.33 -1.94 -1.20
N VAL A 119 16.80 -1.64 0.00
CA VAL A 119 16.12 -2.63 0.84
C VAL A 119 14.77 -3.04 0.25
N GLU A 120 13.97 -2.08 -0.20
CA GLU A 120 12.57 -2.31 -0.60
C GLU A 120 12.42 -2.99 -1.96
N SER A 121 13.31 -2.69 -2.92
CA SER A 121 13.10 -3.10 -4.31
C SER A 121 14.38 -3.50 -5.04
N ASN A 122 15.49 -3.64 -4.32
CA ASN A 122 16.81 -3.83 -4.93
C ASN A 122 17.06 -2.77 -6.03
N PHE A 123 16.79 -1.51 -5.70
CA PHE A 123 16.91 -0.36 -6.60
C PHE A 123 16.02 -0.47 -7.86
N GLY A 124 14.78 -0.95 -7.69
CA GLY A 124 13.78 -1.09 -8.74
C GLY A 124 13.82 -2.39 -9.53
N THR A 125 14.82 -3.25 -9.31
CA THR A 125 14.95 -4.53 -10.04
C THR A 125 14.07 -5.65 -9.48
N ALA A 126 13.56 -5.47 -8.27
CA ALA A 126 12.70 -6.42 -7.55
C ALA A 126 11.40 -5.74 -7.08
N ALA A 127 10.76 -4.92 -7.92
CA ALA A 127 9.53 -4.18 -7.58
C ALA A 127 8.28 -5.07 -7.33
N GLY A 128 8.41 -6.40 -7.45
CA GLY A 128 7.30 -7.35 -7.40
C GLY A 128 6.62 -7.54 -8.76
N GLY A 129 5.68 -8.49 -8.82
CA GLY A 129 4.95 -8.84 -10.04
C GLY A 129 3.46 -9.09 -9.83
N SER A 130 2.94 -8.75 -8.65
CA SER A 130 1.52 -8.92 -8.33
C SER A 130 0.76 -7.66 -8.70
N ASP A 131 -0.39 -7.83 -9.34
CA ASP A 131 -1.32 -6.73 -9.62
C ASP A 131 -1.83 -6.15 -8.29
N ALA A 132 -1.48 -4.89 -8.02
CA ALA A 132 -1.80 -4.24 -6.74
C ALA A 132 -3.31 -4.17 -6.48
N LEU A 133 -4.11 -3.92 -7.53
CA LEU A 133 -5.56 -3.86 -7.40
C LEU A 133 -6.13 -5.24 -7.07
N ARG A 134 -5.67 -6.28 -7.77
CA ARG A 134 -6.06 -7.67 -7.49
C ARG A 134 -5.69 -8.09 -6.08
N VAL A 135 -4.47 -7.78 -5.62
CA VAL A 135 -4.00 -8.12 -4.27
C VAL A 135 -4.84 -7.42 -3.20
N LEU A 136 -5.06 -6.11 -3.33
CA LEU A 136 -5.83 -5.33 -2.37
C LEU A 136 -7.31 -5.77 -2.35
N ALA A 137 -7.90 -6.02 -3.51
CA ALA A 137 -9.27 -6.53 -3.60
C ALA A 137 -9.41 -7.92 -2.97
N SER A 138 -8.37 -8.76 -3.06
CA SER A 138 -8.37 -10.10 -2.44
C SER A 138 -8.18 -10.08 -0.92
N LEU A 139 -7.80 -8.94 -0.34
CA LEU A 139 -7.62 -8.76 1.12
C LEU A 139 -8.85 -8.17 1.83
N ALA A 140 -9.78 -7.57 1.09
CA ALA A 140 -10.93 -6.82 1.61
C ALA A 140 -12.04 -7.74 2.15
#